data_AF-A0A7J9KKG3-F1
#
_entry.id   AF-A0A7J9KKG3-F1
#
_cell.length_a   1.000
_cell.length_b   1.000
_cell.length_c   1.000
_cell.angle_alpha   90.00
_cell.angle_beta   90.00
_cell.angle_gamma   90.00
#
_symmetry.space_group_name_H-M   'P 1'
#
loop_
_entity.id
_entity.type
_entity.pdbx_description
1 polymer ?
#
loop_
_entity_poly.entity_id
_entity_poly.type
_entity_poly.pdbx_seq_one_letter_code
_entity_poly.pdbx_strand_id
1 'polypeptide(L)'
;SKQFHVNVLGCKNITFKHLTISAPGESPNTDGIHIRRSDGVNVLNMKIKTGDDCVSIGDGSKKLVMNGVTCGLGHGINIGSLGLFKNEEPVDGVTCYFAV
;
A
#
# COMPACT_ATOMS: atom_id res chain seq x y z
N SER A 1 -13.35 -4.97 -4.06
CA SER A 1 -13.55 -5.30 -2.63
C SER A 1 -14.20 -4.12 -1.94
N LYS A 2 -14.81 -4.28 -0.75
CA LYS A 2 -15.12 -3.12 0.12
C LYS A 2 -13.90 -2.86 0.99
N GLN A 3 -13.53 -1.59 1.21
CA GLN A 3 -12.38 -1.14 1.99
C GLN A 3 -11.03 -1.38 1.30
N PHE A 4 -10.56 -2.61 1.20
CA PHE A 4 -9.25 -2.94 0.61
C PHE A 4 -9.29 -4.27 -0.14
N HIS A 5 -8.48 -4.42 -1.19
CA HIS A 5 -8.32 -5.68 -1.91
C HIS A 5 -7.32 -6.61 -1.23
N VAL A 6 -6.25 -6.06 -0.65
CA VAL A 6 -5.25 -6.80 0.13
C VAL A 6 -5.00 -6.07 1.45
N ASN A 7 -5.10 -6.80 2.56
CA ASN A 7 -4.75 -6.29 3.89
C ASN A 7 -3.54 -7.05 4.42
N VAL A 8 -2.44 -6.35 4.68
CA VAL A 8 -1.17 -6.87 5.17
C VAL A 8 -0.96 -6.36 6.58
N LEU A 9 -1.18 -7.22 7.57
CA LEU A 9 -1.13 -6.86 8.98
C LEU A 9 -0.22 -7.82 9.75
N GLY A 10 0.78 -7.29 10.46
CA GLY A 10 1.65 -8.11 11.32
C GLY A 10 2.59 -9.05 10.57
N CYS A 11 2.84 -8.79 9.29
CA CYS A 11 3.56 -9.69 8.40
C CYS A 11 5.06 -9.40 8.35
N LYS A 12 5.86 -10.40 7.96
CA LYS A 12 7.31 -10.26 7.80
C LYS A 12 7.79 -10.89 6.51
N ASN A 13 8.69 -10.21 5.78
CA ASN A 13 9.36 -10.73 4.59
C ASN A 13 8.40 -11.24 3.50
N ILE A 14 7.41 -10.42 3.12
CA ILE A 14 6.42 -10.76 2.08
C ILE A 14 6.73 -10.02 0.80
N THR A 15 6.54 -10.68 -0.34
CA THR A 15 6.67 -10.07 -1.67
C THR A 15 5.40 -10.26 -2.48
N PHE A 16 4.82 -9.15 -2.94
CA PHE A 16 3.81 -9.12 -3.99
C PHE A 16 4.49 -8.79 -5.31
N LYS A 17 4.29 -9.62 -6.34
CA LYS A 17 4.95 -9.46 -7.63
C LYS A 17 4.05 -9.82 -8.81
N HIS A 18 4.04 -8.99 -9.86
CA HIS A 18 3.30 -9.23 -11.11
C HIS A 18 1.78 -9.42 -10.92
N LEU A 19 1.20 -8.79 -9.90
CA LEU A 19 -0.23 -8.84 -9.65
C LEU A 19 -0.94 -7.62 -10.26
N THR A 20 -2.20 -7.82 -10.65
CA THR A 20 -3.10 -6.77 -11.10
C THR A 20 -4.29 -6.65 -10.14
N ILE A 21 -4.55 -5.44 -9.65
CA ILE A 21 -5.73 -5.09 -8.85
C ILE A 21 -6.55 -4.09 -9.67
N SER A 22 -7.86 -4.31 -9.78
CA SER A 22 -8.75 -3.44 -10.55
C SER A 22 -10.09 -3.26 -9.84
N ALA A 23 -10.50 -2.00 -9.71
CA ALA A 23 -11.84 -1.55 -9.34
C ALA A 23 -12.20 -0.29 -10.16
N PRO A 24 -13.50 0.04 -10.32
CA PRO A 24 -13.90 1.29 -10.95
C PRO A 24 -13.30 2.51 -10.23
N GLY A 25 -12.88 3.53 -10.98
CA GLY A 25 -12.24 4.74 -10.42
C GLY A 25 -13.16 5.55 -9.50
N GLU A 26 -14.47 5.49 -9.73
CA GLU A 26 -15.49 6.14 -8.88
C GLU A 26 -15.94 5.25 -7.71
N SER A 27 -15.29 4.11 -7.47
CA SER A 27 -15.67 3.20 -6.39
C SER A 27 -15.03 3.65 -5.07
N PRO A 28 -15.80 4.23 -4.13
CA PRO A 28 -15.24 4.75 -2.89
C PRO A 28 -14.67 3.63 -2.02
N ASN A 29 -13.61 3.93 -1.26
CA ASN A 29 -13.01 3.05 -0.26
C ASN A 29 -12.59 1.71 -0.87
N THR A 30 -11.86 1.76 -1.98
CA THR A 30 -11.36 0.57 -2.69
C THR A 30 -9.85 0.51 -2.74
N ASP A 31 -9.18 0.61 -1.60
CA ASP A 31 -7.72 0.54 -1.53
C ASP A 31 -7.16 -0.71 -2.23
N GLY A 32 -6.01 -0.56 -2.87
CA GLY A 32 -5.29 -1.67 -3.49
C GLY A 32 -4.68 -2.58 -2.43
N ILE A 33 -3.58 -2.12 -1.82
CA ILE A 33 -2.88 -2.83 -0.75
C ILE A 33 -2.80 -1.93 0.48
N HIS A 34 -3.37 -2.38 1.59
CA HIS A 34 -3.24 -1.73 2.89
C HIS A 34 -2.19 -2.46 3.72
N ILE A 35 -1.14 -1.76 4.18
CA ILE A 35 -0.01 -2.33 4.92
C ILE A 35 0.07 -1.68 6.30
N ARG A 36 0.05 -2.49 7.36
CA ARG A 36 0.22 -2.05 8.76
C ARG A 36 1.09 -3.01 9.55
N ARG A 37 1.88 -2.48 10.48
CA ARG A 37 2.66 -3.24 11.47
C ARG A 37 3.45 -4.40 10.86
N SER A 38 4.03 -4.17 9.69
CA SER A 38 4.68 -5.21 8.89
C SER A 38 6.12 -4.81 8.57
N ASP A 39 7.01 -5.79 8.48
CA ASP A 39 8.45 -5.56 8.28
C ASP A 39 8.95 -6.32 7.04
N GLY A 40 9.58 -5.60 6.10
CA GLY A 40 10.16 -6.25 4.91
C GLY A 40 9.10 -6.64 3.89
N VAL A 41 8.26 -5.68 3.47
CA VAL A 41 7.26 -5.91 2.43
C VAL A 41 7.72 -5.32 1.11
N ASN A 42 7.74 -6.15 0.07
CA ASN A 42 8.09 -5.75 -1.29
C ASN A 42 6.85 -5.75 -2.18
N VAL A 43 6.59 -4.66 -2.89
CA VAL A 43 5.52 -4.52 -3.88
C VAL A 43 6.17 -4.23 -5.23
N LEU A 44 6.24 -5.23 -6.09
CA LEU A 44 7.10 -5.24 -7.27
C LEU A 44 6.30 -5.45 -8.56
N ASN A 45 6.52 -4.60 -9.56
CA ASN A 45 5.97 -4.76 -10.91
C ASN A 45 4.46 -5.02 -10.90
N MET A 46 3.70 -4.17 -10.20
CA MET A 46 2.26 -4.32 -10.01
C MET A 46 1.48 -3.28 -10.78
N LYS A 47 0.25 -3.63 -11.18
CA LYS A 47 -0.70 -2.70 -11.78
C LYS A 47 -1.94 -2.60 -10.89
N ILE A 48 -2.12 -1.46 -10.25
CA ILE A 48 -3.21 -1.25 -9.29
C ILE A 48 -4.06 -0.09 -9.79
N LYS A 49 -5.32 -0.38 -10.10
CA LYS A 49 -6.32 0.63 -10.49
C LYS A 49 -7.49 0.54 -9.55
N THR A 50 -7.70 1.57 -8.77
CA THR A 50 -8.70 1.64 -7.70
C THR A 50 -9.33 3.02 -7.67
N GLY A 51 -10.41 3.18 -6.92
CA GLY A 51 -11.01 4.49 -6.65
C GLY A 51 -10.50 5.17 -5.38
N ASP A 52 -9.47 4.59 -4.74
CA ASP A 52 -8.87 5.11 -3.51
C ASP A 52 -7.35 4.84 -3.53
N ASP A 53 -6.69 4.75 -2.38
CA ASP A 53 -5.26 4.48 -2.26
C ASP A 53 -4.83 3.27 -3.10
N CYS A 54 -3.79 3.45 -3.90
CA CYS A 54 -3.12 2.38 -4.63
C CYS A 54 -2.41 1.46 -3.63
N VAL A 55 -1.63 2.06 -2.75
CA VAL A 55 -1.01 1.41 -1.59
C VAL A 55 -1.11 2.37 -0.41
N SER A 56 -1.72 1.93 0.69
CA SER A 56 -1.81 2.69 1.94
C SER A 56 -0.93 2.06 3.02
N ILE A 57 -0.12 2.88 3.70
CA ILE A 57 0.89 2.43 4.67
C ILE A 57 0.59 3.05 6.04
N GLY A 58 0.13 2.24 7.00
CA GLY A 58 -0.12 2.69 8.36
C GLY A 58 0.96 2.30 9.37
N ASP A 59 0.68 2.60 10.63
CA ASP A 59 1.57 2.51 11.80
C ASP A 59 2.41 1.23 11.87
N GLY A 60 3.63 1.36 12.40
CA GLY A 60 4.55 0.26 12.70
C GLY A 60 5.09 -0.48 11.47
N SER A 61 4.85 0.02 10.26
CA SER A 61 5.37 -0.58 9.04
C SER A 61 6.82 -0.17 8.81
N LYS A 62 7.69 -1.15 8.54
CA LYS A 62 9.14 -0.96 8.41
C LYS A 62 9.68 -1.61 7.15
N LYS A 63 10.73 -1.04 6.56
CA LYS A 63 11.46 -1.64 5.43
C LYS A 63 10.53 -2.05 4.28
N LEU A 64 9.85 -1.06 3.71
CA LEU A 64 8.95 -1.25 2.58
C LEU A 64 9.63 -0.83 1.28
N VAL A 65 9.53 -1.67 0.25
CA VAL A 65 10.05 -1.36 -1.09
C VAL A 65 8.94 -1.47 -2.12
N MET A 66 8.73 -0.38 -2.86
CA MET A 66 7.82 -0.31 -3.99
C MET A 66 8.63 -0.01 -5.25
N ASN A 67 8.56 -0.89 -6.25
CA ASN A 67 9.30 -0.73 -7.50
C ASN A 67 8.47 -1.21 -8.68
N GLY A 68 8.39 -0.42 -9.75
CA GLY A 68 7.61 -0.77 -10.93
C GLY A 68 6.10 -0.85 -10.65
N VAL A 69 5.60 -0.11 -9.66
CA VAL A 69 4.17 -0.06 -9.34
C VAL A 69 3.51 1.02 -10.20
N THR A 70 2.54 0.62 -11.01
CA THR A 70 1.69 1.55 -11.78
C THR A 70 0.35 1.71 -11.08
N CYS A 71 0.09 2.93 -10.59
CA CYS A 71 -1.19 3.30 -10.00
C CYS A 71 -2.14 3.92 -11.04
N GLY A 72 -3.43 3.62 -10.94
CA GLY A 72 -4.50 4.26 -11.71
C GLY A 72 -4.94 5.62 -11.16
N LEU A 73 -6.18 6.01 -11.44
CA LEU A 73 -6.75 7.33 -11.11
C LEU A 73 -7.04 7.58 -9.61
N GLY A 74 -6.84 6.59 -8.74
CA GLY A 74 -7.08 6.71 -7.30
C GLY A 74 -6.10 7.67 -6.60
N HIS A 75 -5.93 7.50 -5.30
CA HIS A 75 -5.22 8.49 -4.46
C HIS A 75 -3.69 8.29 -4.40
N GLY A 76 -3.15 7.31 -5.14
CA GLY A 76 -1.71 7.08 -5.22
C GLY A 76 -1.16 6.23 -4.07
N ILE A 77 0.15 6.35 -3.82
CA ILE A 77 0.86 5.62 -2.77
C ILE A 77 0.99 6.53 -1.55
N ASN A 78 0.31 6.19 -0.46
CA ASN A 78 0.10 7.09 0.66
C ASN A 78 0.68 6.49 1.95
N ILE A 79 1.48 7.30 2.66
CA ILE A 79 1.88 7.01 4.04
C ILE A 79 0.84 7.63 4.96
N GLY A 80 0.05 6.76 5.59
CA GLY A 80 -0.96 7.10 6.56
C GLY A 80 -2.37 6.63 6.18
N SER A 81 -3.40 7.20 6.80
CA SER A 81 -3.30 8.26 7.82
C SER A 81 -2.62 7.78 9.11
N LEU A 82 -1.83 8.65 9.73
CA LEU A 82 -1.15 8.44 11.01
C LEU A 82 -1.58 9.54 12.00
N GLY A 83 -1.44 9.30 13.30
CA GLY A 83 -1.72 10.23 14.39
C GLY A 83 -3.08 10.05 15.06
N LEU A 84 -3.81 8.96 14.80
CA LEU A 84 -5.11 8.71 15.43
C LEU A 84 -4.97 8.10 16.82
N PHE A 85 -4.00 7.19 17.02
CA PHE A 85 -3.80 6.51 18.31
C PHE A 85 -2.55 7.02 19.06
N LYS A 86 -2.63 7.08 20.40
CA LYS A 86 -1.53 7.55 21.27
C LYS A 86 -0.23 6.78 21.14
N ASN A 87 -0.31 5.49 20.81
CA ASN A 87 0.83 4.56 20.76
C ASN A 87 1.06 4.03 19.34
N GLU A 88 0.80 4.85 18.32
CA GLU A 88 1.18 4.47 16.95
C GLU A 88 2.70 4.37 16.83
N GLU A 89 3.16 3.24 16.31
CA GLU A 89 4.56 3.10 15.97
C GLU A 89 4.89 3.85 14.66
N PRO A 90 6.12 4.38 14.53
CA PRO A 90 6.52 5.10 13.32
C PRO A 90 6.51 4.18 12.10
N VAL A 91 6.23 4.78 10.94
CA VAL A 91 6.55 4.20 9.64
C VAL A 91 8.00 4.55 9.33
N ASP A 92 8.83 3.54 9.03
CA ASP A 92 10.28 3.71 8.86
C ASP A 92 10.83 2.92 7.67
N GLY A 93 11.74 3.53 6.92
CA GLY A 93 12.37 2.90 5.75
C GLY A 93 11.40 2.53 4.64
N VAL A 94 10.73 3.53 4.05
CA VAL A 94 9.88 3.36 2.86
C VAL A 94 10.62 3.88 1.63
N THR A 95 10.81 3.03 0.63
CA THR A 95 11.45 3.41 -0.64
C THR A 95 10.53 3.13 -1.81
N CYS A 96 10.30 4.15 -2.65
CA CYS A 96 9.51 4.03 -3.87
C CYS A 96 10.37 4.42 -5.08
N TYR A 97 10.54 3.50 -6.03
CA TYR A 97 11.25 3.74 -7.28
C TYR A 97 10.26 4.02 -8.40
N PHE A 98 10.32 5.23 -8.94
CA PHE A 98 9.54 5.62 -10.11
C PHE A 98 10.32 5.32 -11.39
N ALA A 99 9.62 4.86 -12.42
CA ALA A 99 10.20 4.80 -13.76
C ALA A 99 10.29 6.24 -14.30
N VAL A 100 11.51 6.67 -14.60
CA VAL A 100 11.81 7.89 -15.38
C VAL A 100 11.58 7.63 -16.85
#